data_AF-A0A9D3N4P5-F1
#
_entry.id   AF-A0A9D3N4P5-F1
#
_cell.length_a   1.000
_cell.length_b   1.000
_cell.length_c   1.000
_cell.angle_alpha   90.00
_cell.angle_beta   90.00
_cell.angle_gamma   90.00
#
_symmetry.space_group_name_H-M   'P 1'
#
loop_
_entity.id
_entity.type
_entity.pdbx_description
1 polymer ?
#
loop_
_entity_poly.entity_id
_entity_poly.type
_entity_poly.pdbx_seq_one_letter_code
_entity_poly.pdbx_strand_id
1 'polypeptide(L)'
;MSVELEECIRTVFEEHLSESVVSVQEEDVCSGVTRLLDKRRQIKDVDKVLRTQRREFEVKRESLRQRREELKKKEENLKDSLLKFDKFLKENDAKRARGVKKAASERVVLRERERELEQLHTHIAALQVKEEKLQVRVERFRVYCEFLHTTLKTATKFEDVGQLVARFETLMSTREQLLRRQSEMERQRESESLALRCYISQQNSILLQDNNTLSQLQTELDSVLSHTLAQESSLKLIQAAAVKETHLLSQIKVVSRNLYHMTGVTGTDQGVDGDDTVEQLEQTNIISKD
;
A
#
# COMPACT_ATOMS: atom_id res chain seq x y z
N MET A 1 40.94 -2.59 97.40
CA MET A 1 39.56 -3.00 97.71
C MET A 1 39.45 -4.07 98.81
N SER A 2 40.00 -5.29 98.70
CA SER A 2 39.91 -6.27 99.82
C SER A 2 40.80 -5.95 101.01
N VAL A 3 42.00 -5.40 100.77
CA VAL A 3 43.02 -5.11 101.82
C VAL A 3 42.58 -3.95 102.72
N GLU A 4 41.93 -2.92 102.17
CA GLU A 4 41.50 -1.72 102.92
C GLU A 4 40.33 -2.01 103.88
N LEU A 5 39.47 -2.98 103.55
CA LEU A 5 38.39 -3.39 104.44
C LEU A 5 38.91 -4.19 105.64
N GLU A 6 39.98 -4.97 105.43
CA GLU A 6 40.60 -5.78 106.47
C GLU A 6 41.37 -4.92 107.48
N GLU A 7 42.04 -3.85 107.03
CA GLU A 7 42.68 -2.85 107.89
C GLU A 7 41.66 -1.98 108.65
N CYS A 8 40.54 -1.62 108.01
CA CYS A 8 39.45 -0.86 108.66
C CYS A 8 38.75 -1.67 109.76
N ILE A 9 38.50 -2.97 109.53
CA ILE A 9 37.91 -3.84 110.56
C ILE A 9 38.89 -4.04 111.72
N ARG A 10 40.20 -4.15 111.43
CA ARG A 10 41.25 -4.31 112.45
C ARG A 10 41.36 -3.09 113.35
N THR A 11 41.43 -1.90 112.77
CA THR A 11 41.54 -0.62 113.49
C THR A 11 40.32 -0.36 114.38
N VAL A 12 39.10 -0.58 113.87
CA VAL A 12 37.86 -0.41 114.66
C VAL A 12 37.74 -1.42 115.81
N PHE A 13 38.22 -2.66 115.62
CA PHE A 13 38.27 -3.65 116.71
C PHE A 13 39.34 -3.29 117.76
N GLU A 14 40.50 -2.78 117.32
CA GLU A 14 41.57 -2.32 118.21
C GLU A 14 41.15 -1.10 119.04
N GLU A 15 40.43 -0.13 118.47
CA GLU A 15 39.89 1.02 119.20
C GLU A 15 38.85 0.61 120.25
N HIS A 16 37.91 -0.28 119.91
CA HIS A 16 36.88 -0.74 120.86
C HIS A 16 37.41 -1.63 121.99
N LEU A 17 38.46 -2.43 121.73
CA LEU A 17 39.15 -3.19 122.79
C LEU A 17 39.92 -2.25 123.72
N SER A 18 40.50 -1.18 123.18
CA SER A 18 41.23 -0.16 123.95
C SER A 18 40.30 0.60 124.90
N GLU A 19 39.09 0.99 124.46
CA GLU A 19 38.09 1.61 125.34
C GLU A 19 37.59 0.67 126.46
N SER A 20 37.49 -0.64 126.19
CA SER A 20 37.07 -1.63 127.18
C SER A 20 38.14 -1.94 128.23
N VAL A 21 39.42 -1.76 127.93
CA VAL A 21 40.55 -2.12 128.83
C VAL A 21 40.90 -0.98 129.80
N VAL A 22 40.47 0.25 129.53
CA VAL A 22 40.85 1.45 130.30
C VAL A 22 40.10 1.64 131.64
N SER A 23 39.15 0.77 132.01
CA SER A 23 38.38 0.89 133.28
C SER A 23 38.86 -0.03 134.42
N VAL A 24 40.18 -0.13 134.64
CA VAL A 24 40.75 -0.82 135.82
C VAL A 24 41.87 -0.01 136.46
N GLN A 25 41.51 0.84 137.43
CA GLN A 25 42.28 1.32 138.60
C GLN A 25 41.28 2.21 139.37
N GLU A 26 40.96 1.97 140.64
CA GLU A 26 41.78 2.34 141.80
C GLU A 26 41.74 1.26 142.90
N GLU A 27 42.86 1.14 143.61
CA GLU A 27 43.11 0.19 144.68
C GLU A 27 42.46 0.68 145.98
N ASP A 28 41.60 -0.14 146.57
CA ASP A 28 41.27 -0.01 147.99
C ASP A 28 41.12 -1.41 148.62
N VAL A 29 41.57 -1.50 149.87
CA VAL A 29 41.89 -2.72 150.62
C VAL A 29 40.78 -3.78 150.53
N CYS A 30 41.08 -4.93 149.92
CA CYS A 30 40.16 -6.06 149.87
C CYS A 30 40.88 -7.42 149.83
N SER A 31 40.41 -8.36 150.66
CA SER A 31 40.82 -9.77 150.71
C SER A 31 40.94 -10.41 149.32
N GLY A 32 41.86 -11.37 149.12
CA GLY A 32 42.06 -12.06 147.83
C GLY A 32 40.78 -12.66 147.22
N VAL A 33 39.74 -12.87 148.04
CA VAL A 33 38.40 -13.29 147.62
C VAL A 33 37.62 -12.16 146.93
N THR A 34 37.72 -10.90 147.38
CA THR A 34 37.01 -9.75 146.78
C THR A 34 37.57 -9.34 145.42
N ARG A 35 38.90 -9.33 145.25
CA ARG A 35 39.54 -9.04 143.94
C ARG A 35 39.22 -10.08 142.87
N LEU A 36 39.09 -11.36 143.27
CA LEU A 36 38.61 -12.42 142.38
C LEU A 36 37.13 -12.24 142.02
N LEU A 37 36.30 -11.74 142.94
CA LEU A 37 34.88 -11.43 142.68
C LEU A 37 34.73 -10.24 141.72
N ASP A 38 35.56 -9.21 141.83
CA ASP A 38 35.54 -8.06 140.92
C ASP A 38 36.06 -8.41 139.54
N LYS A 39 37.14 -9.19 139.43
CA LYS A 39 37.58 -9.74 138.14
C LYS A 39 36.52 -10.66 137.52
N ARG A 40 35.79 -11.44 138.32
CA ARG A 40 34.66 -12.26 137.85
C ARG A 40 33.45 -11.42 137.41
N ARG A 41 33.23 -10.24 138.01
CA ARG A 41 32.23 -9.26 137.56
C ARG A 41 32.65 -8.61 136.25
N GLN A 42 33.89 -8.14 136.13
CA GLN A 42 34.46 -7.57 134.91
C GLN A 42 34.39 -8.57 133.74
N ILE A 43 34.77 -9.83 133.96
CA ILE A 43 34.63 -10.89 132.94
C ILE A 43 33.16 -11.07 132.53
N LYS A 44 32.22 -11.05 133.48
CA LYS A 44 30.78 -11.14 133.15
C LYS A 44 30.26 -9.94 132.37
N ASP A 45 30.75 -8.74 132.64
CA ASP A 45 30.29 -7.52 131.96
C ASP A 45 30.91 -7.40 130.57
N VAL A 46 32.20 -7.72 130.41
CA VAL A 46 32.84 -7.89 129.09
C VAL A 46 32.17 -9.01 128.29
N ASP A 47 31.83 -10.14 128.92
CA ASP A 47 31.08 -11.22 128.27
C ASP A 47 29.69 -10.76 127.81
N LYS A 48 29.01 -9.90 128.58
CA LYS A 48 27.72 -9.31 128.15
C LYS A 48 27.91 -8.42 126.93
N VAL A 49 28.91 -7.53 126.92
CA VAL A 49 29.22 -6.62 125.80
C VAL A 49 29.63 -7.41 124.55
N LEU A 50 30.47 -8.43 124.70
CA LEU A 50 30.84 -9.30 123.58
C LEU A 50 29.63 -10.08 123.05
N ARG A 51 28.69 -10.48 123.91
CA ARG A 51 27.44 -11.12 123.48
C ARG A 51 26.52 -10.15 122.74
N THR A 52 26.42 -8.88 123.16
CA THR A 52 25.63 -7.88 122.42
C THR A 52 26.26 -7.56 121.07
N GLN A 53 27.57 -7.32 121.02
CA GLN A 53 28.30 -7.09 119.76
C GLN A 53 28.19 -8.29 118.81
N ARG A 54 28.35 -9.53 119.29
CA ARG A 54 28.17 -10.73 118.45
C ARG A 54 26.77 -10.78 117.84
N ARG A 55 25.72 -10.49 118.62
CA ARG A 55 24.35 -10.41 118.11
C ARG A 55 24.18 -9.31 117.07
N GLU A 56 24.75 -8.14 117.29
CA GLU A 56 24.71 -7.02 116.33
C GLU A 56 25.43 -7.36 115.03
N PHE A 57 26.59 -8.01 115.10
CA PHE A 57 27.31 -8.50 113.92
C PHE A 57 26.54 -9.60 113.20
N GLU A 58 25.88 -10.51 113.92
CA GLU A 58 25.02 -11.54 113.33
C GLU A 58 23.85 -10.90 112.58
N VAL A 59 23.14 -9.95 113.18
CA VAL A 59 22.05 -9.19 112.53
C VAL A 59 22.55 -8.44 111.30
N LYS A 60 23.69 -7.74 111.40
CA LYS A 60 24.31 -7.05 110.25
C LYS A 60 24.69 -8.03 109.14
N ARG A 61 25.28 -9.18 109.49
CA ARG A 61 25.68 -10.23 108.53
C ARG A 61 24.46 -10.82 107.82
N GLU A 62 23.37 -11.05 108.54
CA GLU A 62 22.10 -11.50 107.96
C GLU A 62 21.48 -10.46 107.03
N SER A 63 21.47 -9.18 107.42
CA SER A 63 20.96 -8.09 106.56
C SER A 63 21.77 -7.93 105.26
N LEU A 64 23.11 -8.05 105.33
CA LEU A 64 23.98 -8.02 104.16
C LEU A 64 23.78 -9.27 103.29
N ARG A 65 23.53 -10.43 103.89
CA ARG A 65 23.22 -11.67 103.14
C ARG A 65 21.91 -11.50 102.38
N GLN A 66 20.85 -11.02 103.03
CA GLN A 66 19.57 -10.71 102.40
C GLN A 66 19.74 -9.70 101.27
N ARG A 67 20.49 -8.62 101.48
CA ARG A 67 20.72 -7.60 100.45
C ARG A 67 21.49 -8.15 99.25
N ARG A 68 22.48 -9.03 99.46
CA ARG A 68 23.19 -9.72 98.37
C ARG A 68 22.25 -10.65 97.60
N GLU A 69 21.39 -11.39 98.27
CA GLU A 69 20.38 -12.24 97.62
C GLU A 69 19.37 -11.42 96.80
N GLU A 70 18.90 -10.29 97.33
CA GLU A 70 18.03 -9.34 96.59
C GLU A 70 18.71 -8.78 95.34
N LEU A 71 19.98 -8.38 95.45
CA LEU A 71 20.75 -7.85 94.33
C LEU A 71 20.94 -8.90 93.24
N LYS A 72 21.25 -10.15 93.60
CA LYS A 72 21.33 -11.26 92.65
C LYS A 72 20.02 -11.49 91.92
N LYS A 73 18.88 -11.51 92.63
CA LYS A 73 17.55 -11.64 92.02
C LYS A 73 17.25 -10.49 91.05
N LYS A 74 17.60 -9.24 91.41
CA LYS A 74 17.44 -8.08 90.53
C LYS A 74 18.31 -8.18 89.28
N GLU A 75 19.55 -8.64 89.42
CA GLU A 75 20.46 -8.86 88.29
C GLU A 75 19.93 -9.94 87.33
N GLU A 76 19.47 -11.07 87.86
CA GLU A 76 18.83 -12.13 87.07
C GLU A 76 17.58 -11.63 86.34
N ASN A 77 16.70 -10.89 87.03
CA ASN A 77 15.51 -10.28 86.42
C ASN A 77 15.86 -9.28 85.31
N LEU A 78 16.94 -8.52 85.47
CA LEU A 78 17.43 -7.59 84.44
C LEU A 78 18.00 -8.35 83.23
N LYS A 79 18.77 -9.43 83.45
CA LYS A 79 19.27 -10.29 82.37
C LYS A 79 18.12 -10.91 81.58
N ASP A 80 17.11 -11.43 82.26
CA ASP A 80 15.91 -11.99 81.62
C ASP A 80 15.13 -10.93 80.83
N SER A 81 14.97 -9.73 81.40
CA SER A 81 14.34 -8.60 80.72
C SER A 81 15.12 -8.20 79.46
N LEU A 82 16.45 -8.13 79.52
CA LEU A 82 17.30 -7.83 78.37
C LEU A 82 17.14 -8.86 77.25
N LEU A 83 17.12 -10.15 77.59
CA LEU A 83 16.88 -11.21 76.60
C LEU A 83 15.49 -11.11 75.97
N LYS A 84 14.47 -10.75 76.74
CA LYS A 84 13.11 -10.50 76.21
C LYS A 84 13.09 -9.29 75.29
N PHE A 85 13.77 -8.20 75.64
CA PHE A 85 13.87 -7.00 74.80
C PHE A 85 14.62 -7.27 73.50
N ASP A 86 15.76 -7.97 73.54
CA ASP A 86 16.50 -8.35 72.33
C ASP A 86 15.64 -9.21 71.39
N LYS A 87 14.91 -10.19 71.93
CA LYS A 87 13.94 -10.98 71.16
C LYS A 87 12.85 -10.09 70.55
N PHE A 88 12.27 -9.17 71.33
CA PHE A 88 11.24 -8.25 70.85
C PHE A 88 11.75 -7.33 69.73
N LEU A 89 12.97 -6.80 69.86
CA LEU A 89 13.60 -5.96 68.83
C LEU A 89 13.81 -6.75 67.53
N LYS A 90 14.39 -7.95 67.61
CA LYS A 90 14.58 -8.84 66.45
C LYS A 90 13.24 -9.18 65.76
N GLU A 91 12.21 -9.48 66.53
CA GLU A 91 10.87 -9.74 65.99
C GLU A 91 10.25 -8.50 65.35
N ASN A 92 10.41 -7.32 65.95
CA ASN A 92 9.91 -6.07 65.41
C ASN A 92 10.61 -5.70 64.11
N ASP A 93 11.94 -5.81 64.07
CA ASP A 93 12.74 -5.58 62.86
C ASP A 93 12.37 -6.59 61.77
N ALA A 94 12.16 -7.86 62.11
CA ALA A 94 11.66 -8.86 61.16
C ALA A 94 10.25 -8.55 60.65
N LYS A 95 9.36 -8.00 61.49
CA LYS A 95 8.02 -7.53 61.06
C LYS A 95 8.14 -6.31 60.14
N ARG A 96 8.99 -5.33 60.48
CA ARG A 96 9.25 -4.15 59.66
C ARG A 96 9.84 -4.54 58.31
N ALA A 97 10.86 -5.39 58.28
CA ALA A 97 11.48 -5.87 57.05
C ALA A 97 10.49 -6.61 56.14
N ARG A 98 9.63 -7.47 56.72
CA ARG A 98 8.54 -8.12 55.97
C ARG A 98 7.54 -7.12 55.42
N GLY A 99 7.14 -6.13 56.21
CA GLY A 99 6.23 -5.06 55.77
C GLY A 99 6.81 -4.26 54.60
N VAL A 100 8.07 -3.85 54.70
CA VAL A 100 8.78 -3.13 53.61
C VAL A 100 8.89 -3.99 52.36
N LYS A 101 9.28 -5.27 52.49
CA LYS A 101 9.38 -6.19 51.35
C LYS A 101 8.02 -6.39 50.66
N LYS A 102 6.95 -6.57 51.44
CA LYS A 102 5.58 -6.72 50.94
C LYS A 102 5.11 -5.46 50.20
N ALA A 103 5.30 -4.29 50.81
CA ALA A 103 4.97 -3.01 50.18
C ALA A 103 5.77 -2.80 48.88
N ALA A 104 7.05 -3.18 48.85
CA ALA A 104 7.87 -3.10 47.65
C ALA A 104 7.35 -4.04 46.54
N SER A 105 7.00 -5.30 46.87
CA SER A 105 6.41 -6.21 45.88
C SER A 105 5.06 -5.74 45.37
N GLU A 106 4.19 -5.21 46.23
CA GLU A 106 2.89 -4.67 45.83
C GLU A 106 3.04 -3.47 44.89
N ARG A 107 4.01 -2.59 45.14
CA ARG A 107 4.31 -1.46 44.24
C ARG A 107 4.77 -1.92 42.85
N VAL A 108 5.49 -3.04 42.75
CA VAL A 108 5.88 -3.59 41.45
C VAL A 108 4.66 -4.09 40.69
N VAL A 109 3.81 -4.89 41.35
CA VAL A 109 2.57 -5.41 40.75
C VAL A 109 1.65 -4.26 40.32
N LEU A 110 1.51 -3.22 41.14
CA LEU A 110 0.67 -2.07 40.82
C LEU A 110 1.17 -1.37 39.54
N ARG A 111 2.48 -1.16 39.39
CA ARG A 111 3.07 -0.59 38.17
C ARG A 111 2.86 -1.47 36.94
N GLU A 112 2.91 -2.80 37.09
CA GLU A 112 2.62 -3.71 35.98
C GLU A 112 1.16 -3.58 35.54
N ARG A 113 0.23 -3.54 36.50
CA ARG A 113 -1.20 -3.33 36.22
C ARG A 113 -1.49 -1.95 35.62
N GLU A 114 -0.82 -0.90 36.07
CA GLU A 114 -0.94 0.45 35.47
C GLU A 114 -0.52 0.43 33.99
N ARG A 115 0.60 -0.21 33.65
CA ARG A 115 1.01 -0.36 32.24
C ARG A 115 0.02 -1.16 31.41
N GLU A 116 -0.49 -2.26 31.95
CA GLU A 116 -1.53 -3.06 31.29
C GLU A 116 -2.80 -2.22 31.05
N LEU A 117 -3.21 -1.42 32.05
CA LEU A 117 -4.33 -0.51 31.91
C LEU A 117 -4.08 0.53 30.82
N GLU A 118 -2.92 1.18 30.79
CA GLU A 118 -2.56 2.13 29.73
C GLU A 118 -2.61 1.49 28.34
N GLN A 119 -2.04 0.29 28.19
CA GLN A 119 -2.10 -0.47 26.94
C GLN A 119 -3.54 -0.78 26.52
N LEU A 120 -4.36 -1.26 27.44
CA LEU A 120 -5.77 -1.54 27.17
C LEU A 120 -6.56 -0.29 26.78
N HIS A 121 -6.33 0.85 27.45
CA HIS A 121 -6.95 2.13 27.07
C HIS A 121 -6.57 2.54 25.65
N THR A 122 -5.29 2.43 25.27
CA THR A 122 -4.86 2.74 23.90
C THR A 122 -5.50 1.80 22.87
N HIS A 123 -5.67 0.52 23.21
CA HIS A 123 -6.31 -0.46 22.33
C HIS A 123 -7.80 -0.17 22.15
N ILE A 124 -8.51 0.14 23.24
CA ILE A 124 -9.93 0.53 23.21
C ILE A 124 -10.11 1.79 22.35
N ALA A 125 -9.29 2.83 22.55
CA ALA A 125 -9.36 4.04 21.74
C ALA A 125 -9.12 3.75 20.25
N ALA A 126 -8.14 2.89 19.93
CA ALA A 126 -7.89 2.49 18.54
C ALA A 126 -9.05 1.69 17.93
N LEU A 127 -9.73 0.84 18.72
CA LEU A 127 -10.91 0.11 18.29
C LEU A 127 -12.11 1.03 18.07
N GLN A 128 -12.35 2.00 18.96
CA GLN A 128 -13.41 2.99 18.82
C GLN A 128 -13.26 3.80 17.53
N VAL A 129 -12.04 4.26 17.21
CA VAL A 129 -11.79 4.95 15.94
C VAL A 129 -12.05 4.06 14.72
N LYS A 130 -11.78 2.75 14.81
CA LYS A 130 -12.11 1.81 13.73
C LYS A 130 -13.61 1.60 13.60
N GLU A 131 -14.31 1.46 14.73
CA GLU A 131 -15.76 1.35 14.78
C GLU A 131 -16.43 2.56 14.15
N GLU A 132 -16.05 3.78 14.54
CA GLU A 132 -16.57 5.02 13.95
C GLU A 132 -16.35 5.08 12.43
N LYS A 133 -15.16 4.71 11.95
CA LYS A 133 -14.87 4.66 10.50
C LYS A 133 -15.74 3.64 9.77
N LEU A 134 -15.93 2.46 10.36
CA LEU A 134 -16.78 1.43 9.79
C LEU A 134 -18.24 1.85 9.79
N GLN A 135 -18.70 2.50 10.86
CA GLN A 135 -20.04 3.04 10.96
C GLN A 135 -20.28 4.10 9.88
N VAL A 136 -19.42 5.11 9.74
CA VAL A 136 -19.54 6.10 8.64
C VAL A 136 -19.61 5.42 7.26
N ARG A 137 -18.84 4.34 7.06
CA ARG A 137 -18.87 3.57 5.81
C ARG A 137 -20.20 2.83 5.62
N VAL A 138 -20.74 2.20 6.65
CA VAL A 138 -22.05 1.52 6.62
C VAL A 138 -23.16 2.52 6.32
N GLU A 139 -23.17 3.66 6.99
CA GLU A 139 -24.16 4.73 6.81
C GLU A 139 -24.11 5.29 5.38
N ARG A 140 -22.91 5.42 4.81
CA ARG A 140 -22.74 5.79 3.40
C ARG A 140 -23.35 4.74 2.45
N PHE A 141 -23.18 3.46 2.73
CA PHE A 141 -23.71 2.38 1.88
C PHE A 141 -25.19 2.09 2.09
N ARG A 142 -25.76 2.52 3.23
CA ARG A 142 -27.16 2.33 3.60
C ARG A 142 -28.13 2.84 2.53
N VAL A 143 -27.84 3.98 1.92
CA VAL A 143 -28.67 4.55 0.85
C VAL A 143 -28.81 3.60 -0.34
N TYR A 144 -27.73 2.93 -0.73
CA TYR A 144 -27.76 1.95 -1.82
C TYR A 144 -28.50 0.67 -1.42
N CYS A 145 -28.33 0.22 -0.17
CA CYS A 145 -29.11 -0.90 0.36
C CYS A 145 -30.61 -0.59 0.34
N GLU A 146 -31.03 0.57 0.83
CA GLU A 146 -32.45 1.00 0.83
C GLU A 146 -33.00 1.10 -0.60
N PHE A 147 -32.21 1.68 -1.52
CA PHE A 147 -32.56 1.73 -2.94
C PHE A 147 -32.78 0.34 -3.55
N LEU A 148 -31.86 -0.60 -3.31
CA LEU A 148 -31.94 -1.97 -3.82
C LEU A 148 -33.16 -2.71 -3.25
N HIS A 149 -33.44 -2.55 -1.96
CA HIS A 149 -34.64 -3.13 -1.35
C HIS A 149 -35.94 -2.52 -1.91
N THR A 150 -35.95 -1.21 -2.17
CA THR A 150 -37.11 -0.53 -2.76
C THR A 150 -37.33 -0.98 -4.20
N THR A 151 -36.25 -1.16 -4.95
CA THR A 151 -36.27 -1.68 -6.32
C THR A 151 -36.77 -3.13 -6.32
N LEU A 152 -36.31 -3.96 -5.39
CA LEU A 152 -36.76 -5.35 -5.23
C LEU A 152 -38.27 -5.42 -4.98
N LYS A 153 -38.79 -4.58 -4.06
CA LYS A 153 -40.23 -4.48 -3.77
C LYS A 153 -41.06 -4.10 -5.01
N THR A 154 -40.52 -3.24 -5.87
CA THR A 154 -41.21 -2.78 -7.08
C THR A 154 -41.16 -3.80 -8.20
N ALA A 155 -40.01 -4.47 -8.36
CA ALA A 155 -39.76 -5.37 -9.48
C ALA A 155 -40.51 -6.70 -9.38
N THR A 156 -40.89 -7.14 -8.17
CA THR A 156 -41.66 -8.36 -7.77
C THR A 156 -41.26 -9.71 -8.39
N LYS A 157 -40.38 -9.72 -9.38
CA LYS A 157 -39.91 -10.87 -10.16
C LYS A 157 -38.64 -11.51 -9.60
N PHE A 158 -38.01 -10.89 -8.61
CA PHE A 158 -36.77 -11.36 -8.00
C PHE A 158 -37.04 -11.64 -6.52
N GLU A 159 -36.46 -12.73 -6.01
CA GLU A 159 -36.65 -13.13 -4.61
C GLU A 159 -35.73 -12.38 -3.66
N ASP A 160 -34.49 -12.10 -4.11
CA ASP A 160 -33.50 -11.37 -3.34
C ASP A 160 -32.76 -10.30 -4.17
N VAL A 161 -32.02 -9.44 -3.48
CA VAL A 161 -31.19 -8.41 -4.11
C VAL A 161 -30.07 -9.03 -4.96
N GLY A 162 -29.59 -10.23 -4.61
CA GLY A 162 -28.53 -10.93 -5.33
C GLY A 162 -28.95 -11.31 -6.75
N GLN A 163 -30.14 -11.87 -6.93
CA GLN A 163 -30.72 -12.21 -8.22
C GLN A 163 -30.93 -10.96 -9.09
N LEU A 164 -31.38 -9.85 -8.49
CA LEU A 164 -31.51 -8.57 -9.19
C LEU A 164 -30.16 -8.07 -9.71
N VAL A 165 -29.11 -8.13 -8.87
CA VAL A 165 -27.75 -7.72 -9.25
C VAL A 165 -27.18 -8.64 -10.32
N ALA A 166 -27.31 -9.97 -10.18
CA ALA A 166 -26.84 -10.92 -11.17
C ALA A 166 -27.51 -10.72 -12.55
N ARG A 167 -28.81 -10.40 -12.57
CA ARG A 167 -29.53 -10.05 -13.80
C ARG A 167 -28.99 -8.76 -14.40
N PHE A 168 -28.75 -7.74 -13.58
CA PHE A 168 -28.16 -6.48 -14.02
C PHE A 168 -26.76 -6.68 -14.62
N GLU A 169 -25.90 -7.46 -13.96
CA GLU A 169 -24.55 -7.80 -14.44
C GLU A 169 -24.62 -8.51 -15.80
N THR A 170 -25.52 -9.48 -15.95
CA THR A 170 -25.75 -10.16 -17.24
C THR A 170 -26.21 -9.18 -18.31
N LEU A 171 -27.10 -8.24 -17.98
CA LEU A 171 -27.57 -7.22 -18.93
C LEU A 171 -26.46 -6.24 -19.32
N MET A 172 -25.58 -5.87 -18.38
CA MET A 172 -24.44 -5.02 -18.65
C MET A 172 -23.41 -5.71 -19.54
N SER A 173 -23.09 -6.97 -19.24
CA SER A 173 -22.19 -7.79 -20.08
C SER A 173 -22.73 -7.95 -21.50
N THR A 174 -24.02 -8.27 -21.65
CA THR A 174 -24.65 -8.37 -22.99
C THR A 174 -24.68 -7.02 -23.71
N ARG A 175 -24.94 -5.92 -23.01
CA ARG A 175 -24.86 -4.56 -23.58
C ARG A 175 -23.46 -4.25 -24.10
N GLU A 176 -22.42 -4.55 -23.33
CA GLU A 176 -21.04 -4.33 -23.76
C GLU A 176 -20.69 -5.15 -25.00
N GLN A 177 -21.11 -6.42 -25.05
CA GLN A 177 -20.92 -7.27 -26.22
C GLN A 177 -21.63 -6.72 -27.45
N LEU A 178 -22.88 -6.26 -27.31
CA LEU A 178 -23.64 -5.66 -28.40
C LEU A 178 -22.99 -4.37 -28.91
N LEU A 179 -22.50 -3.51 -28.03
CA LEU A 179 -21.79 -2.28 -28.40
C LEU A 179 -20.48 -2.57 -29.14
N ARG A 180 -19.70 -3.55 -28.67
CA ARG A 180 -18.48 -4.00 -29.36
C ARG A 180 -18.80 -4.50 -30.77
N ARG A 181 -19.80 -5.39 -30.89
CA ARG A 181 -20.23 -5.92 -32.18
C ARG A 181 -20.75 -4.82 -33.11
N GLN A 182 -21.52 -3.86 -32.60
CA GLN A 182 -21.99 -2.72 -33.39
C GLN A 182 -20.81 -1.93 -33.96
N SER A 183 -19.82 -1.58 -33.13
CA SER A 183 -18.62 -0.87 -33.58
C SER A 183 -17.83 -1.65 -34.64
N GLU A 184 -17.75 -2.98 -34.50
CA GLU A 184 -17.12 -3.85 -35.51
C GLU A 184 -17.86 -3.82 -36.84
N MET A 185 -19.19 -3.95 -36.81
CA MET A 185 -20.03 -3.90 -38.01
C MET A 185 -19.97 -2.52 -38.69
N GLU A 186 -19.94 -1.43 -37.91
CA GLU A 186 -19.77 -0.07 -38.43
C GLU A 186 -18.43 0.08 -39.15
N ARG A 187 -17.33 -0.38 -38.53
CA ARG A 187 -15.99 -0.36 -39.15
C ARG A 187 -15.93 -1.17 -40.44
N GLN A 188 -16.55 -2.35 -40.47
CA GLN A 188 -16.62 -3.17 -41.68
C GLN A 188 -17.41 -2.46 -42.79
N ARG A 189 -18.57 -1.89 -42.46
CA ARG A 189 -19.39 -1.13 -43.41
C ARG A 189 -18.63 0.08 -43.97
N GLU A 190 -17.92 0.82 -43.14
CA GLU A 190 -17.08 1.94 -43.57
C GLU A 190 -15.99 1.47 -44.54
N SER A 191 -15.31 0.37 -44.22
CA SER A 191 -14.29 -0.23 -45.09
C SER A 191 -14.86 -0.65 -46.45
N GLU A 192 -16.01 -1.34 -46.46
CA GLU A 192 -16.69 -1.74 -47.70
C GLU A 192 -17.17 -0.54 -48.52
N SER A 193 -17.70 0.49 -47.86
CA SER A 193 -18.12 1.73 -48.50
C SER A 193 -16.95 2.46 -49.15
N LEU A 194 -15.81 2.52 -48.46
CA LEU A 194 -14.57 3.08 -49.02
C LEU A 194 -14.07 2.26 -50.22
N ALA A 195 -14.06 0.93 -50.11
CA ALA A 195 -13.65 0.04 -51.21
C ALA A 195 -14.53 0.23 -52.46
N LEU A 196 -15.85 0.30 -52.27
CA LEU A 196 -16.80 0.57 -53.34
C LEU A 196 -16.56 1.95 -53.97
N ARG A 197 -16.32 2.98 -53.16
CA ARG A 197 -16.04 4.34 -53.66
C ARG A 197 -14.76 4.38 -54.49
N CYS A 198 -13.71 3.70 -54.04
CA CYS A 198 -12.47 3.56 -54.79
C CYS A 198 -12.70 2.83 -56.11
N TYR A 199 -13.44 1.72 -56.11
CA TYR A 199 -13.79 0.98 -57.32
C TYR A 199 -14.56 1.84 -58.33
N ILE A 200 -15.61 2.55 -57.89
CA ILE A 200 -16.39 3.44 -58.77
C ILE A 200 -15.48 4.55 -59.34
N SER A 201 -14.62 5.15 -58.53
CA SER A 201 -13.68 6.19 -59.00
C SER A 201 -12.72 5.65 -60.07
N GLN A 202 -12.22 4.42 -59.89
CA GLN A 202 -11.36 3.76 -60.86
C GLN A 202 -12.10 3.46 -62.17
N GLN A 203 -13.31 2.89 -62.08
CA GLN A 203 -14.13 2.61 -63.27
C GLN A 203 -14.52 3.88 -64.03
N ASN A 204 -14.87 4.97 -63.33
CA ASN A 204 -15.15 6.26 -63.95
C ASN A 204 -13.91 6.82 -64.66
N SER A 205 -12.71 6.61 -64.10
CA SER A 205 -11.46 7.05 -64.72
C SER A 205 -11.16 6.26 -66.01
N ILE A 206 -11.40 4.94 -66.00
CA ILE A 206 -11.27 4.08 -67.19
C ILE A 206 -12.30 4.49 -68.25
N LEU A 207 -13.56 4.66 -67.88
CA LEU A 207 -14.62 5.10 -68.79
C LEU A 207 -14.29 6.46 -69.43
N LEU A 208 -13.73 7.40 -68.66
CA LEU A 208 -13.30 8.69 -69.18
C LEU A 208 -12.16 8.52 -70.19
N GLN A 209 -11.20 7.63 -69.91
CA GLN A 209 -10.12 7.31 -70.83
C GLN A 209 -10.66 6.69 -72.13
N ASP A 210 -11.56 5.71 -72.04
CA ASP A 210 -12.20 5.08 -73.20
C ASP A 210 -13.05 6.06 -74.02
N ASN A 211 -13.74 6.99 -73.33
CA ASN A 211 -14.50 8.03 -74.01
C ASN A 211 -13.58 9.00 -74.77
N ASN A 212 -12.45 9.38 -74.16
CA ASN A 212 -11.44 10.21 -74.81
C ASN A 212 -10.85 9.52 -76.04
N THR A 213 -10.51 8.23 -75.96
CA THR A 213 -9.99 7.47 -77.13
C THR A 213 -11.04 7.31 -78.22
N LEU A 214 -12.31 7.06 -77.86
CA LEU A 214 -13.40 7.02 -78.83
C LEU A 214 -13.58 8.35 -79.55
N SER A 215 -13.52 9.48 -78.84
CA SER A 215 -13.59 10.81 -79.42
C SER A 215 -12.41 11.09 -80.37
N GLN A 216 -11.19 10.67 -80.01
CA GLN A 216 -10.02 10.76 -80.89
C GLN A 216 -10.22 9.97 -82.19
N LEU A 217 -10.63 8.70 -82.07
CA LEU A 217 -10.89 7.82 -83.22
C LEU A 217 -12.01 8.36 -84.13
N GLN A 218 -13.08 8.93 -83.57
CA GLN A 218 -14.13 9.60 -84.34
C GLN A 218 -13.58 10.80 -85.12
N THR A 219 -12.75 11.62 -84.47
CA THR A 219 -12.13 12.79 -85.12
C THR A 219 -11.20 12.36 -86.27
N GLU A 220 -10.43 11.29 -86.08
CA GLU A 220 -9.60 10.69 -87.13
C GLU A 220 -10.45 10.16 -88.29
N LEU A 221 -11.51 9.40 -88.00
CA LEU A 221 -12.42 8.88 -89.01
C LEU A 221 -13.05 10.01 -89.84
N ASP A 222 -13.56 11.05 -89.18
CA ASP A 222 -14.15 12.21 -89.85
C ASP A 222 -13.12 12.93 -90.73
N SER A 223 -11.87 13.03 -90.27
CA SER A 223 -10.78 13.59 -91.07
C SER A 223 -10.50 12.77 -92.33
N VAL A 224 -10.40 11.44 -92.23
CA VAL A 224 -10.16 10.53 -93.36
C VAL A 224 -11.33 10.55 -94.34
N LEU A 225 -12.57 10.54 -93.84
CA LEU A 225 -13.77 10.67 -94.67
C LEU A 225 -13.78 12.00 -95.42
N SER A 226 -13.46 13.11 -94.75
CA SER A 226 -13.38 14.42 -95.40
C SER A 226 -12.30 14.48 -96.49
N HIS A 227 -11.13 13.88 -96.26
CA HIS A 227 -10.06 13.75 -97.25
C HIS A 227 -10.48 12.88 -98.45
N THR A 228 -11.14 11.75 -98.18
CA THR A 228 -11.61 10.83 -99.23
C THR A 228 -12.67 11.51 -100.09
N LEU A 229 -13.63 12.21 -99.48
CA LEU A 229 -14.63 13.00 -100.20
C LEU A 229 -14.00 14.09 -101.07
N ALA A 230 -12.96 14.78 -100.57
CA ALA A 230 -12.22 15.76 -101.34
C ALA A 230 -11.51 15.12 -102.55
N GLN A 231 -10.86 13.97 -102.37
CA GLN A 231 -10.21 13.23 -103.45
C GLN A 231 -11.22 12.70 -104.48
N GLU A 232 -12.34 12.13 -104.05
CA GLU A 232 -13.42 11.70 -104.95
C GLU A 232 -13.97 12.87 -105.78
N SER A 233 -14.14 14.04 -105.17
CA SER A 233 -14.58 15.24 -105.89
C SER A 233 -13.58 15.65 -106.98
N SER A 234 -12.27 15.59 -106.68
CA SER A 234 -11.20 15.86 -107.64
C SER A 234 -11.17 14.81 -108.77
N LEU A 235 -11.28 13.53 -108.44
CA LEU A 235 -11.37 12.45 -109.42
C LEU A 235 -12.59 12.60 -110.33
N LYS A 236 -13.75 13.00 -109.80
CA LYS A 236 -14.94 13.30 -110.59
C LYS A 236 -14.70 14.45 -111.57
N LEU A 237 -13.97 15.50 -111.16
CA LEU A 237 -13.58 16.60 -112.05
C LEU A 237 -12.65 16.13 -113.17
N ILE A 238 -11.63 15.34 -112.83
CA ILE A 238 -10.69 14.76 -113.81
C ILE A 238 -11.42 13.82 -114.78
N GLN A 239 -12.30 12.95 -114.28
CA GLN A 239 -13.10 12.06 -115.11
C GLN A 239 -14.04 12.84 -116.03
N ALA A 240 -14.69 13.89 -115.54
CA ALA A 240 -15.51 14.76 -116.37
C ALA A 240 -14.68 15.47 -117.46
N ALA A 241 -13.44 15.87 -117.17
CA ALA A 241 -12.51 16.42 -118.16
C ALA A 241 -12.12 15.35 -119.20
N ALA A 242 -11.75 14.15 -118.78
CA ALA A 242 -11.41 13.03 -119.67
C ALA A 242 -12.60 12.60 -120.55
N VAL A 243 -13.83 12.60 -120.03
CA VAL A 243 -15.04 12.34 -120.82
C VAL A 243 -15.23 13.43 -121.90
N LYS A 244 -14.96 14.69 -121.58
CA LYS A 244 -15.00 15.78 -122.58
C LYS A 244 -13.91 15.58 -123.65
N GLU A 245 -12.68 15.25 -123.25
CA GLU A 245 -11.57 14.99 -124.19
C GLU A 245 -11.84 13.77 -125.08
N THR A 246 -12.33 12.66 -124.53
CA THR A 246 -12.71 11.48 -125.32
C THR A 246 -13.85 11.78 -126.26
N HIS A 247 -14.85 12.59 -125.84
CA HIS A 247 -15.91 13.04 -126.74
C HIS A 247 -15.36 13.89 -127.89
N LEU A 248 -14.46 14.84 -127.61
CA LEU A 248 -13.77 15.63 -128.65
C LEU A 248 -12.97 14.72 -129.59
N LEU A 249 -12.22 13.77 -129.06
CA LEU A 249 -11.48 12.79 -129.86
C LEU A 249 -12.43 12.00 -130.76
N SER A 250 -13.54 11.47 -130.23
CA SER A 250 -14.55 10.76 -131.02
C SER A 250 -15.17 11.63 -132.10
N GLN A 251 -15.47 12.91 -131.81
CA GLN A 251 -15.94 13.86 -132.83
C GLN A 251 -14.90 14.05 -133.93
N ILE A 252 -13.62 14.25 -133.58
CA ILE A 252 -12.52 14.36 -134.54
C ILE A 252 -12.44 13.07 -135.38
N LYS A 253 -12.47 11.88 -134.76
CA LYS A 253 -12.46 10.60 -135.49
C LYS A 253 -13.62 10.51 -136.50
N VAL A 254 -14.84 10.89 -136.10
CA VAL A 254 -16.02 10.86 -136.99
C VAL A 254 -15.89 11.88 -138.11
N VAL A 255 -15.43 13.10 -137.83
CA VAL A 255 -15.21 14.13 -138.86
C VAL A 255 -14.12 13.69 -139.84
N SER A 256 -12.99 13.18 -139.36
CA SER A 256 -11.92 12.64 -140.21
C SER A 256 -12.39 11.48 -141.08
N ARG A 257 -13.15 10.53 -140.51
CA ARG A 257 -13.74 9.41 -141.26
C ARG A 257 -14.78 9.88 -142.28
N ASN A 258 -15.61 10.85 -141.92
CA ASN A 258 -16.56 11.45 -142.85
C ASN A 258 -15.85 12.20 -144.00
N LEU A 259 -14.78 12.94 -143.70
CA LEU A 259 -13.96 13.61 -144.71
C LEU A 259 -13.30 12.58 -145.66
N TYR A 260 -12.72 11.52 -145.12
CA TYR A 260 -12.17 10.40 -145.91
C TYR A 260 -13.21 9.75 -146.84
N HIS A 261 -14.44 9.52 -146.35
CA HIS A 261 -15.53 9.00 -147.18
C HIS A 261 -16.01 10.00 -148.26
N MET A 262 -15.96 11.31 -147.98
CA MET A 262 -16.34 12.37 -148.93
C MET A 262 -15.29 12.61 -150.01
N THR A 263 -14.00 12.30 -149.77
CA THR A 263 -12.91 12.42 -150.75
C THR A 263 -12.85 11.27 -151.78
N GLY A 264 -13.84 10.38 -151.82
CA GLY A 264 -14.12 9.60 -153.03
C GLY A 264 -13.19 8.40 -153.31
N VAL A 265 -12.77 7.64 -152.30
CA VAL A 265 -12.18 6.30 -152.52
C VAL A 265 -13.26 5.22 -152.39
N THR A 266 -14.19 5.19 -153.34
CA THR A 266 -15.15 4.09 -153.54
C THR A 266 -14.71 3.17 -154.69
N GLY A 267 -13.40 2.88 -154.81
CA GLY A 267 -12.89 2.27 -156.04
C GLY A 267 -11.65 1.37 -156.00
N THR A 268 -11.01 1.11 -154.86
CA THR A 268 -9.83 0.21 -154.83
C THR A 268 -9.75 -0.67 -153.58
N ASP A 269 -9.45 -1.95 -153.80
CA ASP A 269 -9.66 -3.10 -152.92
C ASP A 269 -8.61 -3.29 -151.79
N GLN A 270 -8.32 -2.22 -151.02
CA GLN A 270 -7.62 -2.32 -149.73
C GLN A 270 -8.21 -1.29 -148.74
N GLY A 271 -9.04 -1.76 -147.80
CA GLY A 271 -9.61 -0.90 -146.76
C GLY A 271 -8.64 -0.73 -145.59
N VAL A 272 -8.32 0.53 -145.26
CA VAL A 272 -7.63 0.92 -144.02
C VAL A 272 -8.52 0.59 -142.81
N ASP A 273 -7.92 0.16 -141.70
CA ASP A 273 -8.62 -0.23 -140.48
C ASP A 273 -9.44 0.93 -139.89
N GLY A 274 -10.61 0.59 -139.34
CA GLY A 274 -11.62 1.55 -138.91
C GLY A 274 -11.22 2.43 -137.74
N ASP A 275 -10.08 2.16 -137.09
CA ASP A 275 -9.62 2.84 -135.87
C ASP A 275 -8.34 3.68 -136.06
N ASP A 276 -7.69 3.62 -137.24
CA ASP A 276 -6.42 4.31 -137.48
C ASP A 276 -6.61 5.70 -138.12
N THR A 277 -6.92 6.67 -137.27
CA THR A 277 -7.23 8.05 -137.69
C THR A 277 -6.07 8.82 -138.32
N VAL A 278 -4.83 8.42 -138.07
CA VAL A 278 -3.64 9.10 -138.62
C VAL A 278 -3.51 8.78 -140.10
N GLU A 279 -3.67 7.50 -140.48
CA GLU A 279 -3.57 7.04 -141.86
C GLU A 279 -4.73 7.59 -142.74
N GLN A 280 -5.93 7.75 -142.16
CA GLN A 280 -7.09 8.38 -142.82
C GLN A 280 -6.87 9.88 -143.13
N LEU A 281 -6.21 10.61 -142.24
CA LEU A 281 -5.87 12.02 -142.46
C LEU A 281 -4.68 12.19 -143.42
N GLU A 282 -3.72 11.26 -143.41
CA GLU A 282 -2.61 11.28 -144.35
C GLU A 282 -3.06 11.04 -145.80
N GLN A 283 -3.99 10.10 -146.04
CA GLN A 283 -4.57 9.88 -147.38
C GLN A 283 -5.40 11.07 -147.89
N THR A 284 -6.09 11.80 -147.01
CA THR A 284 -6.81 13.04 -147.40
C THR A 284 -5.85 14.21 -147.66
N ASN A 285 -4.70 14.27 -147.00
CA ASN A 285 -3.70 15.31 -147.22
C ASN A 285 -2.94 15.12 -148.54
N ILE A 286 -2.75 13.86 -148.98
CA ILE A 286 -2.22 13.53 -150.31
C ILE A 286 -3.14 14.08 -151.42
N ILE A 287 -4.46 14.08 -151.20
CA ILE A 287 -5.45 14.61 -152.16
C ILE A 287 -5.49 16.16 -152.19
N SER A 288 -5.01 16.84 -151.15
CA SER A 288 -5.00 18.32 -151.09
C SER A 288 -3.77 18.98 -151.74
N LYS A 289 -2.79 18.18 -152.19
CA LYS A 289 -1.53 18.65 -152.77
C LYS A 289 -1.35 18.42 -154.27
N ASP A 290 -2.35 17.84 -154.94
CA ASP A 290 -2.51 17.83 -156.40
C ASP A 290 -3.78 18.62 -156.79
#